data_AF-A0AAN8X5A4-F1
#
_entry.id   AF-A0AAN8X5A4-F1
#
_cell.length_a   1.000
_cell.length_b   1.000
_cell.length_c   1.000
_cell.angle_alpha   90.00
_cell.angle_beta   90.00
_cell.angle_gamma   90.00
#
_symmetry.space_group_name_H-M   'P 1'
#
loop_
_entity.id
_entity.type
_entity.pdbx_description
1 polymer ?
#
loop_
_entity_poly.entity_id
_entity_poly.type
_entity_poly.pdbx_seq_one_letter_code
_entity_poly.pdbx_strand_id
1 'polypeptide(L)'
;MRPEISQLLVPSIYPTLKDHKSVHQHPHIRGMEKDIFFFTHDHHEEQGKDENSSKANSFEAEFIMALCQHIMLQGYSSDDVTVLTPYSGQFFLLKKIQCKYIQCHNVRISIVDSFQGEESNIIFLSLVRSNEKGNIGFLKKENRVCVALSRAKHGMYIVGSINSLKQSSDLWKEICKNLSSLNAIGNSMTLKCENHPEVLSTVKSGKDIITSSPQGGCTKPCSSSLPKCGHNCPQLCHIIDMQHEFVRCPLPCPKLCQRSHPCPLTCGMKCKPCTVQIPKLLSCEHILKVACSTYEDTHTCCESLEKILPECKHKVVMKCSDDPAIYQCQEPCKMDLSCGHKCTRHCHGSDDPYHLKYECLESCPRSGEGCAMHHVCPKKCFEDCGSCVEQVEKIAKCGHTNLTKCSTPSEQIECTKECKRPLPCGHFCSRKCKDPCEECLEYVTKTIKECQHKIQVKCSEDVDKSICPTPCTLTLPCGHKCQSLCKEPCTVDCQVHVNTSSSCPQGHKIKVPCFLFNKVSGEEAWQFCLQPCSTLLDCKHYCEGNCSLCLHGRVHVTCRKKCEKRLVCGHK
;
A
#
# COMPACT_ATOMS: atom_id res chain seq x y z
N MET A 1 21.62 -11.19 35.91
CA MET A 1 21.11 -12.44 35.32
C MET A 1 20.62 -13.36 36.43
N ARG A 2 19.76 -14.33 36.12
CA ARG A 2 19.35 -15.38 37.06
C ARG A 2 20.56 -16.16 37.63
N PRO A 3 20.51 -16.63 38.90
CA PRO A 3 21.61 -17.37 39.52
C PRO A 3 22.03 -18.63 38.75
N GLU A 4 21.08 -19.32 38.12
CA GLU A 4 21.35 -20.51 37.32
C GLU A 4 22.21 -20.20 36.09
N ILE A 5 22.15 -18.95 35.58
CA ILE A 5 22.96 -18.47 34.46
C ILE A 5 24.33 -18.00 34.95
N SER A 6 24.39 -17.25 36.06
CA SER A 6 25.66 -16.74 36.60
C SER A 6 26.59 -17.86 37.08
N GLN A 7 26.04 -19.01 37.49
CA GLN A 7 26.81 -20.22 37.80
C GLN A 7 27.58 -20.81 36.61
N LEU A 8 27.27 -20.45 35.37
CA LEU A 8 28.12 -20.81 34.23
C LEU A 8 29.44 -20.03 34.20
N LEU A 9 29.45 -18.84 34.80
CA LEU A 9 30.60 -17.94 34.80
C LEU A 9 31.48 -18.12 36.04
N VAL A 10 30.95 -18.74 37.11
CA VAL A 10 31.64 -18.91 38.40
C VAL A 10 31.77 -20.39 38.75
N PRO A 11 32.97 -20.90 39.09
CA PRO A 11 34.25 -20.20 39.20
C PRO A 11 35.02 -20.07 37.88
N SER A 12 34.45 -20.53 36.77
CA SER A 12 35.18 -20.82 35.53
C SER A 12 35.80 -19.62 34.83
N ILE A 13 35.17 -18.45 34.91
CA ILE A 13 35.69 -17.19 34.34
C ILE A 13 35.96 -16.19 35.46
N TYR A 14 35.04 -16.10 36.42
CA TYR A 14 35.18 -15.25 37.58
C TYR A 14 35.37 -16.09 38.84
N PRO A 15 36.37 -15.79 39.69
CA PRO A 15 36.59 -16.53 40.93
C PRO A 15 35.43 -16.35 41.91
N THR A 16 34.81 -15.17 41.93
CA THR A 16 33.64 -14.86 42.75
C THR A 16 32.71 -13.88 42.04
N LEU A 17 31.41 -14.16 42.01
CA LEU A 17 30.36 -13.22 41.61
C LEU A 17 29.22 -13.33 42.63
N LYS A 18 28.63 -12.21 43.04
CA LYS A 18 27.49 -12.18 43.97
C LYS A 18 26.21 -11.82 43.24
N ASP A 19 25.18 -12.61 43.42
CA ASP A 19 23.85 -12.33 42.89
C ASP A 19 23.11 -11.32 43.78
N HIS A 20 22.51 -10.31 43.17
CA HIS A 20 21.67 -9.35 43.88
C HIS A 20 20.29 -9.96 44.16
N LYS A 21 19.65 -9.65 45.29
CA LYS A 21 18.35 -10.25 45.70
C LYS A 21 17.26 -10.17 44.62
N SER A 22 17.26 -9.12 43.81
CA SER A 22 16.28 -8.92 42.73
C SER A 22 16.32 -10.01 41.67
N VAL A 23 17.49 -10.61 41.40
CA VAL A 23 17.63 -11.60 40.30
C VAL A 23 17.03 -12.96 40.64
N HIS A 24 16.79 -13.24 41.92
CA HIS A 24 16.06 -14.42 42.37
C HIS A 24 14.55 -14.32 42.13
N GLN A 25 14.04 -13.12 41.87
CA GLN A 25 12.62 -12.86 41.60
C GLN A 25 12.32 -12.81 40.10
N HIS A 26 13.32 -13.02 39.23
CA HIS A 26 13.09 -13.07 37.79
C HIS A 26 12.13 -14.22 37.43
N PRO A 27 11.15 -13.99 36.54
CA PRO A 27 10.17 -15.01 36.20
C PRO A 27 10.82 -16.20 35.46
N HIS A 28 10.21 -17.37 35.61
CA HIS A 28 10.54 -18.54 34.79
C HIS A 28 10.08 -18.36 33.34
N ILE A 29 10.80 -18.96 32.40
CA ILE A 29 10.46 -18.90 30.99
C ILE A 29 9.27 -19.82 30.69
N ARG A 30 8.11 -19.20 30.44
CA ARG A 30 6.91 -19.86 29.90
C ARG A 30 7.25 -20.76 28.72
N GLY A 31 6.65 -21.94 28.66
CA GLY A 31 6.82 -22.90 27.57
C GLY A 31 8.03 -23.83 27.71
N MET A 32 8.85 -23.64 28.75
CA MET A 32 10.12 -24.33 28.96
C MET A 32 10.16 -25.00 30.34
N GLU A 33 10.71 -26.21 30.43
CA GLU A 33 10.90 -26.85 31.75
C GLU A 33 12.02 -26.17 32.57
N LYS A 34 13.05 -25.67 31.88
CA LYS A 34 14.23 -25.04 32.49
C LYS A 34 14.50 -23.68 31.86
N ASP A 35 15.00 -22.75 32.68
CA ASP A 35 15.40 -21.40 32.22
C ASP A 35 16.79 -21.39 31.57
N ILE A 36 17.58 -22.44 31.83
CA ILE A 36 18.88 -22.66 31.22
C ILE A 36 18.94 -24.06 30.64
N PHE A 37 19.38 -24.18 29.39
CA PHE A 37 19.60 -25.47 28.77
C PHE A 37 20.67 -25.42 27.66
N PHE A 38 21.55 -26.41 27.63
CA PHE A 38 22.50 -26.67 26.57
C PHE A 38 22.04 -27.87 25.74
N PHE A 39 21.54 -27.59 24.54
CA PHE A 39 21.20 -28.61 23.57
C PHE A 39 22.46 -29.06 22.83
N THR A 40 22.91 -30.29 23.09
CA THR A 40 24.08 -30.87 22.43
C THR A 40 23.69 -31.70 21.20
N HIS A 41 24.47 -31.58 20.14
CA HIS A 41 24.33 -32.39 18.93
C HIS A 41 25.69 -32.72 18.31
N ASP A 42 25.69 -33.69 17.41
CA ASP A 42 26.88 -34.12 16.65
C ASP A 42 26.80 -33.75 15.16
N HIS A 43 25.81 -32.95 14.75
CA HIS A 43 25.73 -32.43 13.37
C HIS A 43 26.93 -31.54 13.03
N HIS A 44 27.61 -31.85 11.93
CA HIS A 44 28.79 -31.13 11.46
C HIS A 44 28.48 -29.72 10.93
N GLU A 45 29.46 -28.82 11.08
CA GLU A 45 29.43 -27.49 10.45
C GLU A 45 29.52 -27.60 8.91
N GLU A 46 28.97 -26.61 8.20
CA GLU A 46 29.03 -26.55 6.74
C GLU A 46 30.48 -26.40 6.25
N GLN A 47 30.87 -27.20 5.27
CA GLN A 47 32.18 -27.09 4.64
C GLN A 47 32.23 -25.85 3.75
N GLY A 48 32.92 -24.81 4.22
CA GLY A 48 33.22 -23.65 3.39
C GLY A 48 34.37 -23.92 2.41
N LYS A 49 34.49 -23.09 1.37
CA LYS A 49 35.49 -23.27 0.31
C LYS A 49 36.95 -23.22 0.82
N ASP A 50 37.21 -22.44 1.87
CA ASP A 50 38.53 -22.25 2.51
C ASP A 50 38.43 -22.20 4.05
N GLU A 51 39.53 -22.40 4.79
CA GLU A 51 39.53 -22.32 6.27
C GLU A 51 39.15 -20.92 6.82
N ASN A 52 39.37 -19.84 6.05
CA ASN A 52 39.00 -18.47 6.38
C ASN A 52 37.51 -18.13 6.14
N SER A 53 36.75 -19.03 5.53
CA SER A 53 35.31 -18.81 5.33
C SER A 53 34.56 -18.85 6.66
N SER A 54 33.59 -17.95 6.81
CA SER A 54 32.77 -17.88 8.03
C SER A 54 31.92 -19.15 8.17
N LYS A 55 31.90 -19.73 9.37
CA LYS A 55 31.26 -21.03 9.64
C LYS A 55 29.75 -20.88 9.83
N ALA A 56 29.01 -21.91 9.44
CA ALA A 56 27.57 -22.00 9.62
C ALA A 56 27.17 -23.44 9.93
N ASN A 57 26.04 -23.60 10.61
CA ASN A 57 25.45 -24.88 10.96
C ASN A 57 23.93 -24.78 10.78
N SER A 58 23.44 -25.40 9.69
CA SER A 58 22.01 -25.42 9.34
C SER A 58 21.14 -26.08 10.40
N PHE A 59 21.62 -27.13 11.07
CA PHE A 59 20.86 -27.79 12.14
C PHE A 59 20.62 -26.85 13.33
N GLU A 60 21.68 -26.19 13.81
CA GLU A 60 21.56 -25.22 14.91
C GLU A 60 20.63 -24.07 14.53
N ALA A 61 20.75 -23.56 13.30
CA ALA A 61 19.95 -22.44 12.83
C ALA A 61 18.46 -22.79 12.73
N GLU A 62 18.13 -23.96 12.19
CA GLU A 62 16.74 -24.45 12.13
C GLU A 62 16.17 -24.70 13.52
N PHE A 63 16.96 -25.30 14.42
CA PHE A 63 16.54 -25.58 15.79
C PHE A 63 16.25 -24.29 16.57
N ILE A 64 17.17 -23.32 16.54
CA ILE A 64 17.01 -22.04 17.24
C ILE A 64 15.82 -21.26 16.70
N MET A 65 15.63 -21.22 15.38
CA MET A 65 14.51 -20.48 14.81
C MET A 65 13.15 -21.13 15.14
N ALA A 66 13.07 -22.45 15.19
CA ALA A 66 11.89 -23.17 15.65
C ALA A 66 11.62 -22.94 17.14
N LEU A 67 12.66 -22.97 17.98
CA LEU A 67 12.55 -22.67 19.41
C LEU A 67 12.15 -21.21 19.67
N CYS A 68 12.70 -20.28 18.89
CA CYS A 68 12.33 -18.89 18.91
C CYS A 68 10.85 -18.71 18.54
N GLN A 69 10.35 -19.39 17.50
CA GLN A 69 8.93 -19.38 17.17
C GLN A 69 8.09 -19.88 18.35
N HIS A 70 8.47 -21.00 18.97
CA HIS A 70 7.78 -21.54 20.14
C HIS A 70 7.69 -20.50 21.28
N ILE A 71 8.80 -19.82 21.60
CA ILE A 71 8.82 -18.76 22.62
C ILE A 71 7.96 -17.55 22.21
N MET A 72 8.04 -17.08 20.97
CA MET A 72 7.16 -16.00 20.51
C MET A 72 5.67 -16.38 20.67
N LEU A 73 5.32 -17.65 20.43
CA LEU A 73 3.96 -18.17 20.63
C LEU A 73 3.56 -18.32 22.11
N GLN A 74 4.48 -18.19 23.07
CA GLN A 74 4.18 -18.05 24.50
C GLN A 74 3.77 -16.62 24.89
N GLY A 75 3.76 -15.68 23.93
CA GLY A 75 3.39 -14.29 24.16
C GLY A 75 4.53 -13.42 24.69
N TYR A 76 5.78 -13.70 24.29
CA TYR A 76 6.90 -12.77 24.48
C TYR A 76 6.99 -11.77 23.32
N SER A 77 7.51 -10.57 23.60
CA SER A 77 7.78 -9.57 22.56
C SER A 77 9.08 -9.89 21.81
N SER A 78 9.24 -9.36 20.60
CA SER A 78 10.49 -9.47 19.86
C SER A 78 11.67 -8.80 20.58
N ASP A 79 11.39 -7.82 21.44
CA ASP A 79 12.41 -7.10 22.22
C ASP A 79 12.91 -7.92 23.42
N ASP A 80 12.11 -8.89 23.88
CA ASP A 80 12.48 -9.80 24.97
C ASP A 80 13.49 -10.86 24.53
N VAL A 81 13.61 -11.10 23.22
CA VAL A 81 14.32 -12.25 22.66
C VAL A 81 15.44 -11.79 21.73
N THR A 82 16.65 -12.30 21.95
CA THR A 82 17.78 -12.09 21.03
C THR A 82 18.48 -13.40 20.70
N VAL A 83 18.77 -13.60 19.42
CA VAL A 83 19.61 -14.70 18.92
C VAL A 83 21.04 -14.21 18.75
N LEU A 84 21.99 -14.88 19.38
CA LEU A 84 23.42 -14.58 19.30
C LEU A 84 24.17 -15.71 18.59
N THR A 85 25.17 -15.31 17.80
CA THR A 85 26.10 -16.24 17.16
C THR A 85 27.50 -15.63 17.05
N PRO A 86 28.58 -16.42 17.20
CA PRO A 86 29.94 -15.93 17.06
C PRO A 86 30.40 -15.76 15.60
N TYR A 87 29.68 -16.32 14.63
CA TYR A 87 30.12 -16.36 13.22
C TYR A 87 29.15 -15.63 12.29
N SER A 88 29.69 -14.78 11.42
CA SER A 88 28.91 -14.04 10.42
C SER A 88 28.18 -14.96 9.43
N GLY A 89 28.75 -16.12 9.08
CA GLY A 89 28.12 -17.12 8.21
C GLY A 89 26.81 -17.63 8.81
N GLN A 90 26.85 -18.00 10.10
CA GLN A 90 25.66 -18.37 10.85
C GLN A 90 24.67 -17.20 11.00
N PHE A 91 25.14 -15.97 11.19
CA PHE A 91 24.27 -14.80 11.24
C PHE A 91 23.44 -14.65 9.95
N PHE A 92 24.09 -14.75 8.78
CA PHE A 92 23.38 -14.68 7.50
C PHE A 92 22.43 -15.87 7.29
N LEU A 93 22.81 -17.07 7.73
CA LEU A 93 21.95 -18.25 7.66
C LEU A 93 20.71 -18.10 8.54
N LEU A 94 20.88 -17.66 9.80
CA LEU A 94 19.78 -17.38 10.72
C LEU A 94 18.84 -16.31 10.15
N LYS A 95 19.39 -15.22 9.58
CA LYS A 95 18.60 -14.18 8.89
C LYS A 95 17.81 -14.73 7.69
N LYS A 96 18.42 -15.63 6.91
CA LYS A 96 17.73 -16.29 5.79
C LYS A 96 16.59 -17.19 6.26
N ILE A 97 16.81 -17.96 7.33
CA ILE A 97 15.80 -18.88 7.89
C ILE A 97 14.70 -18.10 8.61
N GLN A 98 15.01 -16.97 9.26
CA GLN A 98 14.05 -16.07 9.91
C GLN A 98 12.89 -15.68 9.00
N CYS A 99 13.14 -15.49 7.69
CA CYS A 99 12.09 -15.18 6.72
C CYS A 99 11.01 -16.27 6.58
N LYS A 100 11.29 -17.52 6.99
CA LYS A 100 10.30 -18.62 7.01
C LYS A 100 9.35 -18.55 8.21
N TYR A 101 9.72 -17.80 9.25
CA TYR A 101 9.03 -17.76 10.54
C TYR A 101 8.43 -16.38 10.79
N ILE A 102 7.15 -16.20 10.41
CA ILE A 102 6.45 -14.90 10.46
C ILE A 102 6.50 -14.27 11.87
N GLN A 103 6.29 -15.07 12.92
CA GLN A 103 6.33 -14.60 14.31
C GLN A 103 7.70 -14.10 14.76
N CYS A 104 8.77 -14.56 14.09
CA CYS A 104 10.14 -14.23 14.45
C CYS A 104 10.71 -13.07 13.61
N HIS A 105 9.97 -12.48 12.68
CA HIS A 105 10.51 -11.52 11.71
C HIS A 105 11.26 -10.34 12.37
N ASN A 106 10.76 -9.85 13.50
CA ASN A 106 11.34 -8.70 14.22
C ASN A 106 12.33 -9.11 15.32
N VAL A 107 12.55 -10.41 15.54
CA VAL A 107 13.49 -10.87 16.57
C VAL A 107 14.90 -10.44 16.19
N ARG A 108 15.62 -9.89 17.18
CA ARG A 108 16.99 -9.45 16.98
C ARG A 108 17.91 -10.65 16.83
N ILE A 109 18.73 -10.62 15.78
CA ILE A 109 19.84 -11.56 15.58
C ILE A 109 21.10 -10.70 15.55
N SER A 110 22.13 -11.06 16.31
CA SER A 110 23.37 -10.30 16.39
C SER A 110 24.59 -11.21 16.49
N ILE A 111 25.75 -10.65 16.14
CA ILE A 111 27.04 -11.28 16.39
C ILE A 111 27.46 -10.93 17.84
N VAL A 112 28.06 -11.89 18.55
CA VAL A 112 28.46 -11.74 19.96
C VAL A 112 29.29 -10.47 20.20
N ASP A 113 30.26 -10.19 19.32
CA ASP A 113 31.16 -9.03 19.45
C ASP A 113 30.42 -7.69 19.35
N SER A 114 29.41 -7.61 18.49
CA SER A 114 28.59 -6.41 18.28
C SER A 114 27.54 -6.21 19.37
N PHE A 115 27.38 -7.19 20.28
CA PHE A 115 26.38 -7.17 21.36
C PHE A 115 27.02 -6.93 22.74
N GLN A 116 28.28 -6.46 22.77
CA GLN A 116 28.98 -6.19 24.01
C GLN A 116 28.37 -4.99 24.74
N GLY A 117 28.06 -5.16 26.02
CA GLY A 117 27.44 -4.13 26.85
C GLY A 117 25.91 -4.11 26.80
N GLU A 118 25.32 -4.90 25.91
CA GLU A 118 23.87 -5.09 25.82
C GLU A 118 23.41 -6.34 26.57
N GLU A 119 22.11 -6.42 26.84
CA GLU A 119 21.45 -7.52 27.54
C GLU A 119 20.03 -7.72 27.01
N SER A 120 19.51 -8.95 27.11
CA SER A 120 18.14 -9.29 26.70
C SER A 120 17.51 -10.25 27.72
N ASN A 121 16.18 -10.33 27.74
CA ASN A 121 15.47 -11.18 28.69
C ASN A 121 15.75 -12.66 28.40
N ILE A 122 15.70 -13.04 27.12
CA ILE A 122 15.91 -14.40 26.64
C ILE A 122 16.98 -14.39 25.55
N ILE A 123 18.02 -15.21 25.72
CA ILE A 123 19.09 -15.40 24.73
C ILE A 123 19.04 -16.80 24.16
N PHE A 124 19.02 -16.88 22.83
CA PHE A 124 19.36 -18.10 22.08
C PHE A 124 20.78 -17.99 21.55
N LEU A 125 21.68 -18.90 21.93
CA LEU A 125 23.08 -18.88 21.53
C LEU A 125 23.40 -20.07 20.62
N SER A 126 23.79 -19.79 19.36
CA SER A 126 24.34 -20.78 18.42
C SER A 126 25.85 -20.79 18.51
N LEU A 127 26.48 -21.93 18.79
CA LEU A 127 27.94 -22.06 18.89
C LEU A 127 28.60 -22.48 17.57
N VAL A 128 27.83 -23.09 16.66
CA VAL A 128 28.18 -23.44 15.27
C VAL A 128 29.21 -24.54 15.11
N ARG A 129 30.27 -24.52 15.91
CA ARG A 129 31.46 -25.36 15.71
C ARG A 129 31.18 -26.80 16.04
N SER A 130 31.36 -27.66 15.03
CA SER A 130 31.24 -29.10 15.12
C SER A 130 32.05 -29.73 14.00
N ASN A 131 33.26 -30.20 14.31
CA ASN A 131 34.20 -30.71 13.32
C ASN A 131 35.08 -31.82 13.92
N GLU A 132 35.58 -32.71 13.07
CA GLU A 132 36.42 -33.86 13.47
C GLU A 132 37.78 -33.43 14.04
N LYS A 133 38.28 -32.25 13.62
CA LYS A 133 39.56 -31.70 14.10
C LYS A 133 39.47 -31.12 15.52
N GLY A 134 38.28 -31.02 16.11
CA GLY A 134 38.07 -30.42 17.42
C GLY A 134 38.57 -28.97 17.50
N ASN A 135 38.43 -28.18 16.42
CA ASN A 135 38.83 -26.77 16.42
C ASN A 135 37.61 -25.89 16.67
N ILE A 136 37.67 -25.04 17.70
CA ILE A 136 36.55 -24.16 18.09
C ILE A 136 36.84 -22.67 17.84
N GLY A 137 38.03 -22.33 17.34
CA GLY A 137 38.40 -20.97 16.90
C GLY A 137 38.01 -19.86 17.88
N PHE A 138 37.04 -19.02 17.50
CA PHE A 138 36.48 -17.92 18.29
C PHE A 138 36.14 -18.31 19.74
N LEU A 139 35.62 -19.52 19.95
CA LEU A 139 35.20 -20.03 21.25
C LEU A 139 36.36 -20.48 22.16
N LYS A 140 37.62 -20.36 21.72
CA LYS A 140 38.80 -20.57 22.56
C LYS A 140 39.10 -19.36 23.46
N LYS A 141 38.68 -18.15 23.06
CA LYS A 141 38.98 -16.92 23.80
C LYS A 141 37.97 -16.75 24.94
N GLU A 142 38.45 -16.84 26.17
CA GLU A 142 37.64 -16.73 27.38
C GLU A 142 36.79 -15.46 27.43
N ASN A 143 37.35 -14.29 27.10
CA ASN A 143 36.60 -13.03 27.05
C ASN A 143 35.38 -13.09 26.11
N ARG A 144 35.47 -13.82 25.00
CA ARG A 144 34.36 -13.97 24.05
C ARG A 144 33.28 -14.90 24.58
N VAL A 145 33.68 -15.98 25.26
CA VAL A 145 32.76 -16.91 25.95
C VAL A 145 32.05 -16.18 27.09
N CYS A 146 32.78 -15.38 27.87
CA CYS A 146 32.21 -14.54 28.92
C CYS A 146 31.15 -13.60 28.36
N VAL A 147 31.45 -12.89 27.26
CA VAL A 147 30.46 -12.01 26.62
C VAL A 147 29.25 -12.83 26.19
N ALA A 148 29.41 -13.96 25.50
CA ALA A 148 28.28 -14.77 25.03
C ALA A 148 27.38 -15.28 26.17
N LEU A 149 27.96 -15.74 27.28
CA LEU A 149 27.24 -16.35 28.41
C LEU A 149 26.64 -15.34 29.41
N SER A 150 26.98 -14.06 29.30
CA SER A 150 26.56 -13.01 30.27
C SER A 150 25.41 -12.12 29.79
N ARG A 151 24.78 -12.42 28.64
CA ARG A 151 23.79 -11.52 28.00
C ARG A 151 22.33 -11.74 28.41
N ALA A 152 22.01 -12.87 29.02
CA ALA A 152 20.65 -13.26 29.36
C ALA A 152 20.25 -12.79 30.77
N LYS A 153 19.05 -12.20 30.92
CA LYS A 153 18.51 -11.87 32.25
C LYS A 153 17.69 -13.00 32.86
N HIS A 154 16.75 -13.56 32.08
CA HIS A 154 15.75 -14.52 32.54
C HIS A 154 16.01 -15.93 32.01
N GLY A 155 16.37 -16.09 30.73
CA GLY A 155 16.55 -17.41 30.12
C GLY A 155 17.69 -17.49 29.13
N MET A 156 18.41 -18.61 29.13
CA MET A 156 19.54 -18.86 28.25
C MET A 156 19.51 -20.27 27.64
N TYR A 157 19.39 -20.33 26.32
CA TYR A 157 19.32 -21.59 25.58
C TYR A 157 20.46 -21.65 24.59
N ILE A 158 21.36 -22.62 24.78
CA ILE A 158 22.60 -22.77 24.02
C ILE A 158 22.47 -24.00 23.13
N VAL A 159 22.90 -23.89 21.88
CA VAL A 159 22.93 -25.00 20.91
C VAL A 159 24.34 -25.13 20.37
N GLY A 160 24.91 -26.34 20.42
CA GLY A 160 26.24 -26.62 19.87
C GLY A 160 26.74 -28.02 20.18
N SER A 161 27.94 -28.36 19.69
CA SER A 161 28.58 -29.65 19.99
C SER A 161 29.43 -29.57 21.26
N ILE A 162 28.94 -30.08 22.39
CA ILE A 162 29.70 -30.07 23.64
C ILE A 162 30.96 -30.94 23.56
N ASN A 163 30.92 -32.00 22.76
CA ASN A 163 32.04 -32.92 22.57
C ASN A 163 33.22 -32.21 21.91
N SER A 164 32.96 -31.46 20.83
CA SER A 164 33.98 -30.64 20.17
C SER A 164 34.52 -29.54 21.09
N LEU A 165 33.67 -28.92 21.93
CA LEU A 165 34.08 -27.84 22.84
C LEU A 165 34.98 -28.33 23.99
N LYS A 166 34.65 -29.47 24.59
CA LYS A 166 35.45 -30.10 25.66
C LYS A 166 36.84 -30.52 25.20
N GLN A 167 36.96 -30.97 23.95
CA GLN A 167 38.24 -31.45 23.42
C GLN A 167 39.26 -30.31 23.30
N SER A 168 38.81 -29.09 23.01
CA SER A 168 39.72 -27.97 22.71
C SER A 168 40.00 -27.01 23.87
N SER A 169 39.23 -27.05 24.96
CA SER A 169 39.30 -26.02 26.01
C SER A 169 38.87 -26.55 27.38
N ASP A 170 39.68 -26.28 28.41
CA ASP A 170 39.38 -26.65 29.79
C ASP A 170 38.21 -25.84 30.37
N LEU A 171 38.05 -24.58 29.96
CA LEU A 171 36.91 -23.74 30.32
C LEU A 171 35.58 -24.42 30.00
N TRP A 172 35.45 -24.99 28.80
CA TRP A 172 34.24 -25.70 28.37
C TRP A 172 34.03 -27.03 29.12
N LYS A 173 35.10 -27.65 29.66
CA LYS A 173 34.96 -28.82 30.54
C LYS A 173 34.32 -28.42 31.86
N GLU A 174 34.71 -27.29 32.45
CA GLU A 174 34.11 -26.79 33.68
C GLU A 174 32.67 -26.33 33.47
N ILE A 175 32.40 -25.55 32.42
CA ILE A 175 31.04 -25.14 32.05
C ILE A 175 30.15 -26.36 31.88
N CYS A 176 30.65 -27.44 31.25
CA CYS A 176 29.88 -28.67 31.15
C CYS A 176 29.62 -29.34 32.51
N LYS A 177 30.60 -29.34 33.44
CA LYS A 177 30.36 -29.89 34.79
C LYS A 177 29.24 -29.13 35.50
N ASN A 178 29.21 -27.80 35.38
CA ASN A 178 28.15 -26.97 35.95
C ASN A 178 26.80 -27.21 35.26
N LEU A 179 26.77 -27.33 33.94
CA LEU A 179 25.53 -27.69 33.22
C LEU A 179 25.02 -29.07 33.61
N SER A 180 25.93 -30.04 33.83
CA SER A 180 25.57 -31.38 34.28
C SER A 180 25.05 -31.41 35.72
N SER A 181 25.61 -30.62 36.64
CA SER A 181 25.07 -30.52 38.01
C SER A 181 23.66 -29.91 38.05
N LEU A 182 23.35 -29.01 37.12
CA LEU A 182 22.01 -28.43 36.94
C LEU A 182 21.06 -29.33 36.13
N ASN A 183 21.51 -30.50 35.67
CA ASN A 183 20.81 -31.35 34.71
C ASN A 183 20.36 -30.58 33.44
N ALA A 184 21.09 -29.53 33.06
CA ALA A 184 20.73 -28.55 32.04
C ALA A 184 21.47 -28.81 30.71
N ILE A 185 21.85 -30.05 30.42
CA ILE A 185 22.52 -30.44 29.17
C ILE A 185 21.98 -31.78 28.67
N GLY A 186 21.72 -31.87 27.36
CA GLY A 186 21.27 -33.11 26.74
C GLY A 186 21.08 -32.99 25.23
N ASN A 187 20.89 -34.14 24.58
CA ASN A 187 20.53 -34.23 23.14
C ASN A 187 19.02 -34.10 22.89
N SER A 188 18.26 -33.83 23.94
CA SER A 188 16.84 -33.59 23.91
C SER A 188 16.50 -32.54 24.97
N MET A 189 15.52 -31.71 24.67
CA MET A 189 15.05 -30.64 25.53
C MET A 189 13.57 -30.89 25.85
N THR A 190 13.11 -30.49 27.03
CA THR A 190 11.70 -30.64 27.40
C THR A 190 10.99 -29.30 27.33
N LEU A 191 9.91 -29.27 26.54
CA LEU A 191 8.95 -28.17 26.52
C LEU A 191 7.82 -28.49 27.49
N LYS A 192 7.34 -27.47 28.21
CA LYS A 192 6.22 -27.59 29.15
C LYS A 192 5.05 -26.76 28.64
N CYS A 193 3.85 -27.34 28.62
CA CYS A 193 2.66 -26.57 28.24
C CYS A 193 2.12 -25.78 29.44
N GLU A 194 1.89 -24.49 29.27
CA GLU A 194 1.34 -23.62 30.34
C GLU A 194 -0.12 -23.95 30.67
N ASN A 195 -0.93 -24.34 29.67
CA ASN A 195 -2.33 -24.69 29.88
C ASN A 195 -2.53 -26.15 30.33
N HIS A 196 -1.57 -27.02 30.04
CA HIS A 196 -1.59 -28.44 30.39
C HIS A 196 -0.26 -28.82 31.06
N PRO A 197 -0.04 -28.45 32.34
CA PRO A 197 1.26 -28.62 33.01
C PRO A 197 1.73 -30.07 33.10
N GLU A 198 0.82 -31.04 32.98
CA GLU A 198 1.11 -32.47 32.94
C GLU A 198 1.71 -32.94 31.60
N VAL A 199 1.60 -32.12 30.54
CA VAL A 199 2.14 -32.44 29.22
C VAL A 199 3.54 -31.88 29.09
N LEU A 200 4.52 -32.79 29.15
CA LEU A 200 5.93 -32.53 28.88
C LEU A 200 6.30 -33.12 27.52
N SER A 201 6.82 -32.28 26.63
CA SER A 201 7.18 -32.68 25.26
C SER A 201 8.69 -32.67 25.08
N THR A 202 9.28 -33.85 24.94
CA THR A 202 10.71 -34.01 24.67
C THR A 202 10.98 -33.79 23.16
N VAL A 203 11.85 -32.83 22.84
CA VAL A 203 12.18 -32.42 21.47
C VAL A 203 13.66 -32.64 21.17
N LYS A 204 13.98 -33.13 19.97
CA LYS A 204 15.36 -33.38 19.50
C LYS A 204 15.71 -32.59 18.23
N SER A 205 14.72 -32.03 17.56
CA SER A 205 14.91 -31.25 16.33
C SER A 205 13.94 -30.07 16.27
N GLY A 206 14.22 -29.10 15.39
CA GLY A 206 13.31 -27.98 15.15
C GLY A 206 11.92 -28.43 14.66
N LYS A 207 11.85 -29.55 13.92
CA LYS A 207 10.57 -30.14 13.48
C LYS A 207 9.77 -30.69 14.65
N ASP A 208 10.44 -31.30 15.64
CA ASP A 208 9.79 -31.83 16.84
C ASP A 208 9.16 -30.69 17.65
N ILE A 209 9.83 -29.54 17.74
CA ILE A 209 9.32 -28.34 18.42
C ILE A 209 8.02 -27.88 17.76
N ILE A 210 8.01 -27.71 16.45
CA ILE A 210 6.83 -27.24 15.70
C ILE A 210 5.68 -28.25 15.78
N THR A 211 6.00 -29.55 15.76
CA THR A 211 4.98 -30.62 15.81
C THR A 211 4.39 -30.76 17.21
N SER A 212 5.21 -30.60 18.25
CA SER A 212 4.79 -30.72 19.65
C SER A 212 4.08 -29.45 20.16
N SER A 213 4.45 -28.29 19.60
CA SER A 213 3.90 -26.98 19.96
C SER A 213 3.51 -26.15 18.73
N PRO A 214 2.48 -26.58 17.95
CA PRO A 214 2.13 -25.93 16.69
C PRO A 214 1.51 -24.54 16.86
N GLN A 215 0.85 -24.27 17.99
CA GLN A 215 0.16 -23.01 18.29
C GLN A 215 0.62 -22.37 19.61
N GLY A 216 1.81 -22.75 20.10
CA GLY A 216 2.36 -22.29 21.39
C GLY A 216 1.90 -23.13 22.59
N GLY A 217 0.78 -23.83 22.51
CA GLY A 217 0.43 -24.88 23.49
C GLY A 217 0.77 -26.27 22.99
N CYS A 218 0.32 -27.32 23.68
CA CYS A 218 0.53 -28.71 23.26
C CYS A 218 -0.45 -29.16 22.15
N THR A 219 -0.37 -30.45 21.78
CA THR A 219 -1.22 -31.06 20.74
C THR A 219 -2.63 -31.44 21.20
N LYS A 220 -2.98 -31.21 22.47
CA LYS A 220 -4.36 -31.43 22.96
C LYS A 220 -5.31 -30.34 22.40
N PRO A 221 -6.60 -30.64 22.22
CA PRO A 221 -7.59 -29.61 21.87
C PRO A 221 -7.67 -28.54 22.96
N CYS A 222 -8.03 -27.32 22.58
CA CYS A 222 -8.29 -26.27 23.57
C CYS A 222 -9.58 -26.59 24.35
N SER A 223 -9.48 -26.60 25.68
CA SER A 223 -10.60 -26.94 26.58
C SER A 223 -11.55 -25.78 26.85
N SER A 224 -11.28 -24.59 26.31
CA SER A 224 -12.06 -23.38 26.56
C SER A 224 -13.26 -23.26 25.61
N SER A 225 -14.37 -22.74 26.13
CA SER A 225 -15.54 -22.37 25.34
C SER A 225 -15.47 -20.90 24.90
N LEU A 226 -15.88 -20.63 23.67
CA LEU A 226 -15.86 -19.29 23.07
C LEU A 226 -16.89 -18.38 23.77
N PRO A 227 -16.47 -17.22 24.32
CA PRO A 227 -17.33 -16.41 25.18
C PRO A 227 -18.58 -15.87 24.48
N LYS A 228 -18.51 -15.64 23.16
CA LYS A 228 -19.62 -15.08 22.36
C LYS A 228 -20.75 -16.06 22.05
N CYS A 229 -20.50 -17.37 22.11
CA CYS A 229 -21.47 -18.38 21.66
C CYS A 229 -21.53 -19.67 22.49
N GLY A 230 -20.61 -19.87 23.44
CA GLY A 230 -20.57 -21.08 24.28
C GLY A 230 -20.02 -22.33 23.59
N HIS A 231 -19.81 -22.32 22.27
CA HIS A 231 -19.18 -23.45 21.58
C HIS A 231 -17.72 -23.63 21.97
N ASN A 232 -17.23 -24.86 21.99
CA ASN A 232 -15.83 -25.17 22.27
C ASN A 232 -14.90 -24.56 21.21
N CYS A 233 -13.73 -24.13 21.65
CA CYS A 233 -12.69 -23.62 20.76
C CYS A 233 -12.29 -24.72 19.76
N PRO A 234 -12.30 -24.44 18.44
CA PRO A 234 -11.94 -25.43 17.41
C PRO A 234 -10.42 -25.62 17.26
N GLN A 235 -9.61 -24.84 17.98
CA GLN A 235 -8.16 -24.85 17.87
C GLN A 235 -7.52 -25.86 18.82
N LEU A 236 -6.25 -26.19 18.54
CA LEU A 236 -5.41 -26.87 19.52
C LEU A 236 -5.09 -25.93 20.67
N CYS A 237 -4.48 -26.46 21.72
CA CYS A 237 -4.01 -25.67 22.84
C CYS A 237 -3.12 -24.51 22.34
N HIS A 238 -3.48 -23.27 22.69
CA HIS A 238 -2.76 -22.06 22.31
C HIS A 238 -2.70 -21.06 23.46
N ILE A 239 -1.71 -20.17 23.44
CA ILE A 239 -1.43 -19.23 24.54
C ILE A 239 -1.65 -17.76 24.14
N ILE A 240 -1.45 -17.41 22.87
CA ILE A 240 -1.57 -16.00 22.42
C ILE A 240 -2.97 -15.41 22.69
N ASP A 241 -4.03 -16.18 22.43
CA ASP A 241 -5.43 -15.73 22.62
C ASP A 241 -6.12 -16.48 23.75
N MET A 242 -5.59 -16.42 24.98
CA MET A 242 -6.19 -17.15 26.12
C MET A 242 -7.66 -16.76 26.37
N GLN A 243 -8.03 -15.52 26.08
CA GLN A 243 -9.39 -15.01 26.28
C GLN A 243 -10.32 -15.29 25.10
N HIS A 244 -9.82 -15.90 24.01
CA HIS A 244 -10.59 -16.27 22.83
C HIS A 244 -11.35 -15.09 22.23
N GLU A 245 -10.71 -13.92 22.17
CA GLU A 245 -11.28 -12.71 21.59
C GLU A 245 -11.34 -12.77 20.07
N PHE A 246 -10.32 -13.40 19.47
CA PHE A 246 -10.08 -13.44 18.03
C PHE A 246 -10.52 -14.75 17.38
N VAL A 247 -10.54 -15.86 18.14
CA VAL A 247 -11.02 -17.15 17.63
C VAL A 247 -12.50 -17.05 17.24
N ARG A 248 -12.80 -17.37 15.97
CA ARG A 248 -14.17 -17.37 15.44
C ARG A 248 -14.72 -18.79 15.39
N CYS A 249 -15.97 -18.94 15.85
CA CYS A 249 -16.66 -20.23 15.80
C CYS A 249 -16.98 -20.63 14.34
N PRO A 250 -16.52 -21.81 13.86
CA PRO A 250 -16.77 -22.29 12.51
C PRO A 250 -18.11 -23.02 12.37
N LEU A 251 -18.79 -23.33 13.48
CA LEU A 251 -20.07 -24.04 13.45
C LEU A 251 -21.17 -23.20 12.78
N PRO A 252 -22.21 -23.83 12.21
CA PRO A 252 -23.37 -23.12 11.67
C PRO A 252 -23.98 -22.18 12.72
N CYS A 253 -24.44 -21.00 12.30
CA CYS A 253 -25.11 -20.09 13.21
C CYS A 253 -26.46 -20.68 13.66
N PRO A 254 -26.72 -20.83 14.97
CA PRO A 254 -27.96 -21.40 15.47
C PRO A 254 -29.16 -20.42 15.39
N LYS A 255 -28.93 -19.18 14.94
CA LYS A 255 -29.97 -18.14 14.92
C LYS A 255 -30.90 -18.30 13.73
N LEU A 256 -32.18 -18.08 13.99
CA LEU A 256 -33.24 -17.98 12.99
C LEU A 256 -33.64 -16.51 12.81
N CYS A 257 -34.09 -16.13 11.61
CA CYS A 257 -34.72 -14.84 11.41
C CYS A 257 -36.14 -14.81 12.01
N GLN A 258 -36.81 -13.64 12.00
CA GLN A 258 -38.17 -13.48 12.52
C GLN A 258 -39.21 -14.43 11.88
N ARG A 259 -38.98 -14.86 10.64
CA ARG A 259 -39.82 -15.81 9.91
C ARG A 259 -39.24 -17.23 9.90
N SER A 260 -38.41 -17.56 10.90
CA SER A 260 -37.83 -18.88 11.15
C SER A 260 -36.87 -19.43 10.08
N HIS A 261 -36.36 -18.59 9.18
CA HIS A 261 -35.34 -19.04 8.23
C HIS A 261 -33.97 -19.18 8.92
N PRO A 262 -33.22 -20.27 8.66
CA PRO A 262 -31.89 -20.48 9.22
C PRO A 262 -30.89 -19.46 8.67
N CYS A 263 -30.01 -18.96 9.53
CA CYS A 263 -28.91 -18.10 9.12
C CYS A 263 -27.89 -18.90 8.28
N PRO A 264 -27.53 -18.44 7.06
CA PRO A 264 -26.57 -19.15 6.19
C PRO A 264 -25.11 -18.94 6.61
N LEU A 265 -24.85 -18.11 7.63
CA LEU A 265 -23.50 -17.78 8.09
C LEU A 265 -23.05 -18.70 9.23
N THR A 266 -21.75 -18.72 9.50
CA THR A 266 -21.20 -19.39 10.68
C THR A 266 -21.43 -18.56 11.95
N CYS A 267 -21.43 -19.23 13.11
CA CYS A 267 -21.70 -18.64 14.41
C CYS A 267 -20.71 -17.54 14.79
N GLY A 268 -19.44 -17.62 14.31
CA GLY A 268 -18.43 -16.60 14.56
C GLY A 268 -18.62 -15.30 13.76
N MET A 269 -19.59 -15.25 12.85
CA MET A 269 -19.90 -14.06 12.05
C MET A 269 -21.14 -13.33 12.59
N LYS A 270 -21.14 -12.01 12.47
CA LYS A 270 -22.35 -11.22 12.76
C LYS A 270 -23.43 -11.56 11.72
N CYS A 271 -24.63 -11.91 12.19
CA CYS A 271 -25.76 -12.21 11.33
C CYS A 271 -26.12 -11.01 10.45
N LYS A 272 -26.41 -11.28 9.18
CA LYS A 272 -26.94 -10.29 8.23
C LYS A 272 -28.46 -10.42 8.15
N PRO A 273 -29.17 -9.38 7.67
CA PRO A 273 -30.60 -9.47 7.38
C PRO A 273 -30.91 -10.65 6.45
N CYS A 274 -32.06 -11.30 6.66
CA CYS A 274 -32.44 -12.50 5.92
C CYS A 274 -32.78 -12.18 4.46
N THR A 275 -32.07 -12.82 3.53
CA THR A 275 -32.21 -12.61 2.08
C THR A 275 -33.08 -13.66 1.37
N VAL A 276 -33.72 -14.57 2.12
CA VAL A 276 -34.64 -15.57 1.56
C VAL A 276 -35.78 -14.84 0.86
N GLN A 277 -36.06 -15.22 -0.38
CA GLN A 277 -37.11 -14.61 -1.21
C GLN A 277 -38.47 -15.18 -0.82
N ILE A 278 -39.40 -14.31 -0.42
CA ILE A 278 -40.76 -14.67 0.01
C ILE A 278 -41.77 -13.95 -0.91
N PRO A 279 -42.83 -14.63 -1.38
CA PRO A 279 -43.90 -13.98 -2.12
C PRO A 279 -44.69 -13.02 -1.20
N LYS A 280 -44.84 -11.75 -1.62
CA LYS A 280 -45.68 -10.74 -1.01
C LYS A 280 -46.80 -10.36 -1.98
N LEU A 281 -48.05 -10.43 -1.54
CA LEU A 281 -49.20 -9.94 -2.29
C LEU A 281 -49.27 -8.42 -2.13
N LEU A 282 -49.22 -7.70 -3.24
CA LEU A 282 -49.35 -6.24 -3.27
C LEU A 282 -50.82 -5.83 -3.33
N SER A 283 -51.12 -4.56 -3.03
CA SER A 283 -52.47 -4.00 -3.11
C SER A 283 -53.09 -4.07 -4.50
N CYS A 284 -52.27 -4.16 -5.55
CA CYS A 284 -52.69 -4.37 -6.93
C CYS A 284 -52.84 -5.86 -7.32
N GLU A 285 -52.96 -6.76 -6.34
CA GLU A 285 -53.12 -8.22 -6.49
C GLU A 285 -51.95 -8.98 -7.16
N HIS A 286 -50.87 -8.28 -7.54
CA HIS A 286 -49.66 -8.91 -8.05
C HIS A 286 -48.77 -9.48 -6.92
N ILE A 287 -48.09 -10.59 -7.24
CA ILE A 287 -47.16 -11.24 -6.31
C ILE A 287 -45.74 -10.77 -6.62
N LEU A 288 -45.11 -10.08 -5.67
CA LEU A 288 -43.71 -9.67 -5.74
C LEU A 288 -42.86 -10.55 -4.83
N LYS A 289 -41.76 -11.09 -5.34
CA LYS A 289 -40.76 -11.79 -4.50
C LYS A 289 -39.86 -10.74 -3.83
N VAL A 290 -39.91 -10.68 -2.51
CA VAL A 290 -39.15 -9.72 -1.69
C VAL A 290 -38.26 -10.45 -0.71
N ALA A 291 -37.17 -9.83 -0.28
CA ALA A 291 -36.33 -10.40 0.76
C ALA A 291 -37.08 -10.46 2.09
N CYS A 292 -36.92 -11.56 2.85
CA CYS A 292 -37.57 -11.76 4.13
C CYS A 292 -37.37 -10.57 5.10
N SER A 293 -36.20 -9.95 5.10
CA SER A 293 -35.90 -8.81 5.97
C SER A 293 -36.66 -7.54 5.60
N THR A 294 -37.01 -7.36 4.33
CA THR A 294 -37.71 -6.17 3.85
C THR A 294 -39.20 -6.43 3.73
N TYR A 295 -39.73 -7.59 4.15
CA TYR A 295 -41.13 -7.96 3.88
C TYR A 295 -42.15 -6.92 4.33
N GLU A 296 -41.93 -6.23 5.46
CA GLU A 296 -42.85 -5.20 5.98
C GLU A 296 -42.69 -3.84 5.27
N ASP A 297 -41.66 -3.65 4.45
CA ASP A 297 -41.41 -2.40 3.74
C ASP A 297 -42.48 -2.16 2.65
N THR A 298 -42.60 -0.90 2.20
CA THR A 298 -43.44 -0.52 1.07
C THR A 298 -42.78 -0.96 -0.24
N HIS A 299 -43.48 -1.72 -1.08
CA HIS A 299 -42.99 -2.15 -2.38
C HIS A 299 -43.97 -1.75 -3.47
N THR A 300 -43.43 -1.29 -4.59
CA THR A 300 -44.20 -0.97 -5.79
C THR A 300 -44.20 -2.15 -6.76
N CYS A 301 -45.29 -2.30 -7.50
CA CYS A 301 -45.43 -3.37 -8.46
C CYS A 301 -44.69 -3.04 -9.76
N CYS A 302 -43.86 -3.97 -10.23
CA CYS A 302 -43.08 -3.84 -11.47
C CYS A 302 -43.70 -4.55 -12.68
N GLU A 303 -44.86 -5.18 -12.53
CA GLU A 303 -45.55 -5.85 -13.65
C GLU A 303 -46.01 -4.82 -14.69
N SER A 304 -45.77 -5.12 -15.97
CA SER A 304 -46.17 -4.26 -17.09
C SER A 304 -47.54 -4.68 -17.62
N LEU A 305 -48.47 -3.75 -17.72
CA LEU A 305 -49.80 -3.97 -18.28
C LEU A 305 -50.22 -2.82 -19.21
N GLU A 306 -51.13 -3.13 -20.13
CA GLU A 306 -51.75 -2.13 -20.99
C GLU A 306 -52.73 -1.28 -20.18
N LYS A 307 -52.50 0.04 -20.15
CA LYS A 307 -53.42 1.04 -19.59
C LYS A 307 -53.84 2.00 -20.70
N ILE A 308 -55.05 2.56 -20.56
CA ILE A 308 -55.59 3.57 -21.49
C ILE A 308 -55.33 4.95 -20.88
N LEU A 309 -54.70 5.84 -21.64
CA LEU A 309 -54.47 7.22 -21.21
C LEU A 309 -55.81 7.99 -21.18
N PRO A 310 -56.15 8.69 -20.09
CA PRO A 310 -57.47 9.30 -19.91
C PRO A 310 -57.78 10.41 -20.94
N GLU A 311 -56.79 11.24 -21.27
CA GLU A 311 -56.97 12.41 -22.15
C GLU A 311 -57.07 12.02 -23.64
N CYS A 312 -56.15 11.18 -24.13
CA CYS A 312 -56.04 10.86 -25.56
C CYS A 312 -56.58 9.46 -25.94
N LYS A 313 -56.98 8.65 -24.95
CA LYS A 313 -57.52 7.28 -25.12
C LYS A 313 -56.58 6.28 -25.83
N HIS A 314 -55.30 6.60 -25.98
CA HIS A 314 -54.31 5.66 -26.50
C HIS A 314 -53.97 4.58 -25.47
N LYS A 315 -53.71 3.36 -25.98
CA LYS A 315 -53.28 2.21 -25.17
C LYS A 315 -51.76 2.23 -25.06
N VAL A 316 -51.23 2.12 -23.84
CA VAL A 316 -49.80 2.11 -23.55
C VAL A 316 -49.48 1.00 -22.56
N VAL A 317 -48.41 0.24 -22.82
CA VAL A 317 -47.83 -0.72 -21.87
C VAL A 317 -46.99 0.04 -20.85
N MET A 318 -47.39 0.05 -19.58
CA MET A 318 -46.67 0.72 -18.48
C MET A 318 -46.72 -0.11 -17.20
N LYS A 319 -45.92 0.24 -16.18
CA LYS A 319 -45.94 -0.54 -14.93
C LYS A 319 -47.26 -0.36 -14.21
N CYS A 320 -47.66 -1.38 -13.46
CA CYS A 320 -48.83 -1.35 -12.61
C CYS A 320 -48.83 -0.15 -11.65
N SER A 321 -47.67 0.21 -11.08
CA SER A 321 -47.52 1.35 -10.19
C SER A 321 -47.53 2.72 -10.88
N ASP A 322 -47.31 2.76 -12.20
CA ASP A 322 -47.20 4.02 -12.93
C ASP A 322 -48.60 4.61 -13.16
N ASP A 323 -48.75 5.92 -12.96
CA ASP A 323 -50.03 6.63 -13.12
C ASP A 323 -50.26 7.03 -14.60
N PRO A 324 -51.34 6.56 -15.25
CA PRO A 324 -51.69 6.94 -16.62
C PRO A 324 -51.96 8.43 -16.83
N ALA A 325 -52.39 9.17 -15.79
CA ALA A 325 -52.76 10.57 -15.91
C ALA A 325 -51.55 11.49 -16.16
N ILE A 326 -50.37 11.09 -15.68
CA ILE A 326 -49.12 11.85 -15.85
C ILE A 326 -48.28 11.34 -17.04
N TYR A 327 -48.73 10.31 -17.73
CA TYR A 327 -47.97 9.68 -18.80
C TYR A 327 -48.13 10.45 -20.12
N GLN A 328 -47.02 10.91 -20.69
CA GLN A 328 -46.99 11.63 -21.97
C GLN A 328 -47.10 10.66 -23.15
N CYS A 329 -48.18 10.80 -23.92
CA CYS A 329 -48.44 9.98 -25.09
C CYS A 329 -47.39 10.17 -26.19
N GLN A 330 -46.83 9.07 -26.72
CA GLN A 330 -45.81 9.07 -27.77
C GLN A 330 -46.37 8.78 -29.18
N GLU A 331 -47.70 8.70 -29.34
CA GLU A 331 -48.32 8.53 -30.66
C GLU A 331 -48.19 9.81 -31.49
N PRO A 332 -47.81 9.77 -32.78
CA PRO A 332 -47.65 10.98 -33.61
C PRO A 332 -48.99 11.71 -33.83
N CYS A 333 -48.97 13.05 -33.81
CA CYS A 333 -50.13 13.87 -34.13
C CYS A 333 -50.44 13.81 -35.63
N LYS A 334 -51.71 13.61 -36.00
CA LYS A 334 -52.16 13.46 -37.40
C LYS A 334 -52.91 14.68 -37.96
N MET A 335 -52.80 15.84 -37.30
CA MET A 335 -53.50 17.07 -37.70
C MET A 335 -52.68 17.90 -38.69
N ASP A 336 -53.37 18.47 -39.70
CA ASP A 336 -52.81 19.44 -40.64
C ASP A 336 -52.93 20.87 -40.06
N LEU A 337 -51.89 21.68 -40.24
CA LEU A 337 -51.81 23.06 -39.74
C LEU A 337 -52.39 24.04 -40.75
N SER A 338 -52.86 25.20 -40.28
CA SER A 338 -53.41 26.29 -41.10
C SER A 338 -52.44 26.85 -42.15
N CYS A 339 -51.13 26.70 -41.95
CA CYS A 339 -50.08 27.08 -42.90
C CYS A 339 -49.84 26.04 -44.02
N GLY A 340 -50.58 24.91 -44.03
CA GLY A 340 -50.44 23.83 -45.01
C GLY A 340 -49.40 22.74 -44.66
N HIS A 341 -48.69 22.87 -43.54
CA HIS A 341 -47.74 21.86 -43.05
C HIS A 341 -48.40 20.82 -42.11
N LYS A 342 -47.79 19.64 -41.96
CA LYS A 342 -48.23 18.60 -41.01
C LYS A 342 -47.62 18.82 -39.63
N CYS A 343 -48.38 18.52 -38.56
CA CYS A 343 -47.83 18.56 -37.22
C CYS A 343 -46.75 17.48 -37.01
N THR A 344 -45.61 17.86 -36.42
CA THR A 344 -44.48 16.94 -36.16
C THR A 344 -44.39 16.51 -34.69
N ARG A 345 -45.29 16.98 -33.83
CA ARG A 345 -45.35 16.58 -32.41
C ARG A 345 -46.07 15.25 -32.22
N HIS A 346 -45.78 14.58 -31.11
CA HIS A 346 -46.61 13.51 -30.57
C HIS A 346 -47.94 14.07 -30.03
N CYS A 347 -48.87 13.19 -29.67
CA CYS A 347 -50.22 13.52 -29.24
C CYS A 347 -50.18 14.48 -28.04
N HIS A 348 -50.63 15.71 -28.27
CA HIS A 348 -50.67 16.81 -27.29
C HIS A 348 -52.07 17.43 -27.21
N GLY A 349 -53.10 16.61 -27.50
CA GLY A 349 -54.50 17.03 -27.58
C GLY A 349 -55.08 17.57 -26.25
N SER A 350 -54.42 17.31 -25.12
CA SER A 350 -54.74 17.90 -23.82
C SER A 350 -54.26 19.36 -23.69
N ASP A 351 -53.19 19.75 -24.38
CA ASP A 351 -52.53 21.06 -24.21
C ASP A 351 -52.92 22.07 -25.31
N ASP A 352 -53.04 21.61 -26.55
CA ASP A 352 -53.43 22.44 -27.71
C ASP A 352 -54.24 21.64 -28.75
N PRO A 353 -55.48 21.25 -28.44
CA PRO A 353 -56.29 20.37 -29.30
C PRO A 353 -56.53 20.94 -30.71
N TYR A 354 -56.52 22.26 -30.86
CA TYR A 354 -56.80 22.94 -32.12
C TYR A 354 -55.54 23.55 -32.78
N HIS A 355 -54.34 23.27 -32.26
CA HIS A 355 -53.07 23.80 -32.77
C HIS A 355 -53.07 25.34 -32.91
N LEU A 356 -53.77 26.03 -31.99
CA LEU A 356 -53.85 27.50 -31.97
C LEU A 356 -52.59 28.14 -31.37
N LYS A 357 -51.84 27.37 -30.56
CA LYS A 357 -50.57 27.77 -29.95
C LYS A 357 -49.37 27.11 -30.65
N TYR A 358 -49.60 26.10 -31.48
CA TYR A 358 -48.54 25.38 -32.16
C TYR A 358 -47.85 26.25 -33.23
N GLU A 359 -46.58 26.55 -32.98
CA GLU A 359 -45.72 27.30 -33.89
C GLU A 359 -45.06 26.37 -34.91
N CYS A 360 -45.42 26.52 -36.19
CA CYS A 360 -44.89 25.69 -37.27
C CYS A 360 -43.40 25.95 -37.52
N LEU A 361 -42.55 24.97 -37.19
CA LEU A 361 -41.10 25.08 -37.30
C LEU A 361 -40.52 24.82 -38.70
N GLU A 362 -41.36 24.46 -39.68
CA GLU A 362 -40.96 24.30 -41.07
C GLU A 362 -40.52 25.63 -41.71
N SER A 363 -39.71 25.56 -42.76
CA SER A 363 -39.15 26.71 -43.45
C SER A 363 -40.24 27.61 -44.03
N CYS A 364 -40.11 28.93 -43.86
CA CYS A 364 -41.11 29.88 -44.36
C CYS A 364 -41.05 29.99 -45.89
N PRO A 365 -42.17 29.81 -46.62
CA PRO A 365 -42.19 29.93 -48.09
C PRO A 365 -42.23 31.39 -48.60
N ARG A 366 -42.15 32.40 -47.72
CA ARG A 366 -42.29 33.83 -48.05
C ARG A 366 -40.93 34.50 -48.32
N SER A 367 -40.90 35.64 -49.01
CA SER A 367 -39.71 36.50 -49.16
C SER A 367 -39.64 37.55 -48.03
N GLY A 368 -38.43 38.01 -47.67
CA GLY A 368 -38.23 39.00 -46.60
C GLY A 368 -38.72 40.40 -46.98
N GLU A 369 -39.37 41.11 -46.05
CA GLU A 369 -39.92 42.46 -46.28
C GLU A 369 -38.86 43.46 -46.77
N GLY A 370 -39.19 44.20 -47.84
CA GLY A 370 -38.34 45.26 -48.40
C GLY A 370 -37.10 44.78 -49.17
N CYS A 371 -36.98 43.49 -49.47
CA CYS A 371 -35.84 42.94 -50.21
C CYS A 371 -36.01 43.09 -51.73
N ALA A 372 -35.28 44.02 -52.34
CA ALA A 372 -35.30 44.23 -53.80
C ALA A 372 -34.82 43.00 -54.62
N MET A 373 -34.09 42.07 -54.00
CA MET A 373 -33.52 40.87 -54.64
C MET A 373 -34.32 39.58 -54.38
N HIS A 374 -35.49 39.67 -53.73
CA HIS A 374 -36.44 38.55 -53.53
C HIS A 374 -35.83 37.26 -52.90
N HIS A 375 -34.93 37.40 -51.93
CA HIS A 375 -34.39 36.24 -51.22
C HIS A 375 -35.45 35.55 -50.34
N VAL A 376 -35.41 34.20 -50.31
CA VAL A 376 -36.31 33.36 -49.50
C VAL A 376 -36.04 33.60 -48.01
N CYS A 377 -37.11 33.72 -47.21
CA CYS A 377 -36.97 33.97 -45.79
C CYS A 377 -36.33 32.75 -45.09
N PRO A 378 -35.20 32.91 -44.39
CA PRO A 378 -34.55 31.81 -43.68
C PRO A 378 -35.24 31.46 -42.35
N LYS A 379 -36.31 32.16 -42.00
CA LYS A 379 -37.04 31.97 -40.74
C LYS A 379 -38.07 30.86 -40.84
N LYS A 380 -38.50 30.37 -39.67
CA LYS A 380 -39.57 29.39 -39.55
C LYS A 380 -40.92 30.02 -39.87
N CYS A 381 -41.86 29.21 -40.34
CA CYS A 381 -43.14 29.67 -40.89
C CYS A 381 -43.95 30.57 -39.93
N PHE A 382 -43.91 30.27 -38.62
CA PHE A 382 -44.61 31.05 -37.60
C PHE A 382 -43.98 32.42 -37.29
N GLU A 383 -42.73 32.65 -37.69
CA GLU A 383 -42.01 33.88 -37.38
C GLU A 383 -42.32 34.97 -38.42
N ASP A 384 -42.49 36.21 -37.96
CA ASP A 384 -42.65 37.36 -38.85
C ASP A 384 -41.39 37.58 -39.72
N CYS A 385 -41.63 37.62 -41.02
CA CYS A 385 -40.62 37.76 -42.07
C CYS A 385 -40.10 39.21 -42.15
N GLY A 386 -39.37 39.63 -41.11
CA GLY A 386 -38.73 40.95 -41.08
C GLY A 386 -37.68 41.17 -42.18
N SER A 387 -36.90 42.24 -42.04
CA SER A 387 -35.94 42.69 -43.07
C SER A 387 -34.90 41.64 -43.46
N CYS A 388 -34.52 41.60 -44.75
CA CYS A 388 -33.62 40.60 -45.33
C CYS A 388 -32.23 40.56 -44.66
N VAL A 389 -31.82 39.36 -44.25
CA VAL A 389 -30.54 39.10 -43.55
C VAL A 389 -29.44 38.54 -44.45
N GLU A 390 -29.71 38.32 -45.74
CA GLU A 390 -28.72 37.82 -46.69
C GLU A 390 -27.50 38.72 -46.78
N GLN A 391 -26.32 38.10 -46.89
CA GLN A 391 -25.05 38.80 -46.82
C GLN A 391 -24.59 39.27 -48.20
N VAL A 392 -24.35 40.58 -48.33
CA VAL A 392 -23.88 41.23 -49.57
C VAL A 392 -22.67 42.11 -49.28
N GLU A 393 -21.79 42.26 -50.27
CA GLU A 393 -20.61 43.10 -50.14
C GLU A 393 -20.97 44.60 -50.24
N LYS A 394 -20.60 45.38 -49.23
CA LYS A 394 -20.78 46.85 -49.19
C LYS A 394 -19.53 47.54 -48.65
N ILE A 395 -19.29 48.79 -49.06
CA ILE A 395 -18.10 49.56 -48.64
C ILE A 395 -18.45 50.41 -47.41
N ALA A 396 -17.69 50.26 -46.32
CA ALA A 396 -17.86 51.01 -45.07
C ALA A 396 -17.18 52.39 -45.12
N LYS A 397 -17.54 53.30 -44.19
CA LYS A 397 -16.98 54.68 -44.10
C LYS A 397 -15.45 54.75 -44.00
N CYS A 398 -14.79 53.72 -43.47
CA CYS A 398 -13.32 53.63 -43.42
C CYS A 398 -12.67 53.20 -44.76
N GLY A 399 -13.43 53.09 -45.85
CA GLY A 399 -12.96 52.72 -47.19
C GLY A 399 -12.81 51.22 -47.43
N HIS A 400 -13.15 50.37 -46.46
CA HIS A 400 -13.02 48.91 -46.58
C HIS A 400 -14.31 48.23 -47.04
N THR A 401 -14.22 47.30 -47.99
CA THR A 401 -15.31 46.38 -48.34
C THR A 401 -15.57 45.40 -47.21
N ASN A 402 -16.81 45.32 -46.75
CA ASN A 402 -17.27 44.44 -45.68
C ASN A 402 -18.50 43.66 -46.16
N LEU A 403 -18.60 42.40 -45.73
CA LEU A 403 -19.77 41.56 -45.97
C LEU A 403 -20.80 41.88 -44.89
N THR A 404 -21.95 42.44 -45.27
CA THR A 404 -23.00 42.88 -44.33
C THR A 404 -24.39 42.53 -44.83
N LYS A 405 -25.40 42.62 -43.97
CA LYS A 405 -26.78 42.27 -44.34
C LYS A 405 -27.31 43.20 -45.43
N CYS A 406 -28.10 42.64 -46.34
CA CYS A 406 -28.73 43.35 -47.46
C CYS A 406 -29.51 44.58 -46.97
N SER A 407 -30.20 44.48 -45.83
CA SER A 407 -30.97 45.58 -45.25
C SER A 407 -30.15 46.68 -44.55
N THR A 408 -28.86 46.46 -44.26
CA THR A 408 -28.05 47.43 -43.49
C THR A 408 -27.59 48.61 -44.37
N PRO A 409 -27.90 49.87 -43.99
CA PRO A 409 -27.40 51.05 -44.70
C PRO A 409 -25.87 51.19 -44.59
N SER A 410 -25.21 51.70 -45.64
CA SER A 410 -23.74 51.77 -45.72
C SER A 410 -23.07 52.59 -44.61
N GLU A 411 -23.82 53.48 -43.96
CA GLU A 411 -23.32 54.37 -42.92
C GLU A 411 -23.19 53.74 -41.53
N GLN A 412 -23.83 52.58 -41.33
CA GLN A 412 -23.86 51.83 -40.07
C GLN A 412 -22.97 50.58 -40.10
N ILE A 413 -22.13 50.43 -41.14
CA ILE A 413 -21.25 49.27 -41.28
C ILE A 413 -20.03 49.41 -40.36
N GLU A 414 -19.96 48.58 -39.32
CA GLU A 414 -18.77 48.43 -38.47
C GLU A 414 -17.70 47.58 -39.17
N CYS A 415 -16.49 48.10 -39.30
CA CYS A 415 -15.40 47.41 -39.99
C CYS A 415 -14.66 46.42 -39.07
N THR A 416 -14.55 45.16 -39.51
CA THR A 416 -13.87 44.07 -38.77
C THR A 416 -12.48 43.75 -39.29
N LYS A 417 -11.99 44.49 -40.29
CA LYS A 417 -10.61 44.39 -40.78
C LYS A 417 -9.61 44.88 -39.73
N GLU A 418 -8.40 44.34 -39.80
CA GLU A 418 -7.30 44.69 -38.89
C GLU A 418 -6.93 46.17 -39.05
N CYS A 419 -6.72 46.83 -37.92
CA CYS A 419 -6.19 48.19 -37.91
C CYS A 419 -4.74 48.17 -38.41
N LYS A 420 -4.30 49.22 -39.11
CA LYS A 420 -2.89 49.41 -39.50
C LYS A 420 -2.37 50.78 -39.09
N ARG A 421 -3.01 51.40 -38.08
CA ARG A 421 -2.57 52.70 -37.55
C ARG A 421 -1.29 52.51 -36.73
N PRO A 422 -0.28 53.39 -36.88
CA PRO A 422 0.94 53.33 -36.08
C PRO A 422 0.67 53.77 -34.63
N LEU A 423 1.19 53.01 -33.67
CA LEU A 423 1.18 53.32 -32.24
C LEU A 423 2.40 54.19 -31.87
N PRO A 424 2.36 54.94 -30.75
CA PRO A 424 3.47 55.79 -30.32
C PRO A 424 4.82 55.07 -30.12
N CYS A 425 4.79 53.76 -29.82
CA CYS A 425 5.99 52.92 -29.70
C CYS A 425 6.59 52.48 -31.05
N GLY A 426 6.02 52.92 -32.18
CA GLY A 426 6.50 52.59 -33.54
C GLY A 426 5.92 51.30 -34.13
N HIS A 427 5.14 50.52 -33.38
CA HIS A 427 4.46 49.31 -33.86
C HIS A 427 3.09 49.62 -34.47
N PHE A 428 2.54 48.72 -35.28
CA PHE A 428 1.17 48.84 -35.81
C PHE A 428 0.15 48.22 -34.86
N CYS A 429 -1.04 48.83 -34.76
CA CYS A 429 -2.11 48.29 -33.93
C CYS A 429 -2.67 47.00 -34.52
N SER A 430 -2.64 45.90 -33.76
CA SER A 430 -3.17 44.59 -34.17
C SER A 430 -4.65 44.37 -33.79
N ARG A 431 -5.35 45.40 -33.29
CA ARG A 431 -6.79 45.34 -32.97
C ARG A 431 -7.66 45.57 -34.21
N LYS A 432 -8.97 45.37 -34.10
CA LYS A 432 -9.91 45.63 -35.21
C LYS A 432 -10.06 47.13 -35.45
N CYS A 433 -10.28 47.52 -36.70
CA CYS A 433 -10.35 48.92 -37.11
C CYS A 433 -11.43 49.74 -36.36
N LYS A 434 -12.47 49.08 -35.84
CA LYS A 434 -13.55 49.72 -35.07
C LYS A 434 -13.17 50.08 -33.63
N ASP A 435 -12.15 49.43 -33.06
CA ASP A 435 -11.79 49.59 -31.65
C ASP A 435 -10.74 50.70 -31.46
N PRO A 436 -10.75 51.43 -30.32
CA PRO A 436 -9.71 52.39 -30.01
C PRO A 436 -8.35 51.69 -29.88
N CYS A 437 -7.32 52.30 -30.47
CA CYS A 437 -5.94 51.83 -30.39
C CYS A 437 -5.36 52.20 -29.03
N GLU A 438 -5.19 51.23 -28.14
CA GLU A 438 -4.62 51.40 -26.80
C GLU A 438 -3.19 50.80 -26.73
N GLU A 439 -2.83 50.19 -25.60
CA GLU A 439 -1.50 49.64 -25.32
C GLU A 439 -1.02 48.60 -26.35
N CYS A 440 0.29 48.61 -26.60
CA CYS A 440 0.93 47.73 -27.56
C CYS A 440 1.08 46.30 -27.01
N LEU A 441 0.54 45.32 -27.74
CA LEU A 441 0.58 43.90 -27.37
C LEU A 441 1.77 43.12 -27.94
N GLU A 442 2.64 43.78 -28.71
CA GLU A 442 3.83 43.14 -29.27
C GLU A 442 4.81 42.74 -28.16
N TYR A 443 5.37 41.54 -28.26
CA TYR A 443 6.40 41.06 -27.34
C TYR A 443 7.76 41.60 -27.77
N VAL A 444 8.41 42.29 -26.84
CA VAL A 444 9.75 42.85 -27.03
C VAL A 444 10.70 42.32 -25.96
N THR A 445 11.97 42.20 -26.32
CA THR A 445 13.01 41.83 -25.38
C THR A 445 13.43 43.06 -24.59
N LYS A 446 13.12 43.10 -23.29
CA LYS A 446 13.55 44.17 -22.37
C LYS A 446 14.53 43.64 -21.33
N THR A 447 15.34 44.52 -20.75
CA THR A 447 16.36 44.17 -19.75
C THR A 447 15.92 44.68 -18.38
N ILE A 448 15.88 43.80 -17.37
CA ILE A 448 15.56 44.19 -15.97
C ILE A 448 16.71 45.02 -15.41
N LYS A 449 16.46 46.23 -14.89
CA LYS A 449 17.55 47.13 -14.45
C LYS A 449 18.37 46.56 -13.29
N GLU A 450 17.71 45.93 -12.33
CA GLU A 450 18.34 45.46 -11.09
C GLU A 450 19.21 44.20 -11.25
N CYS A 451 18.89 43.31 -12.20
CA CYS A 451 19.67 42.07 -12.43
C CYS A 451 20.24 41.92 -13.84
N GLN A 452 19.98 42.88 -14.73
CA GLN A 452 20.49 42.97 -16.11
C GLN A 452 20.15 41.77 -17.01
N HIS A 453 19.17 40.95 -16.63
CA HIS A 453 18.69 39.83 -17.44
C HIS A 453 17.67 40.30 -18.48
N LYS A 454 17.76 39.72 -19.69
CA LYS A 454 16.85 39.98 -20.81
C LYS A 454 15.66 39.03 -20.72
N ILE A 455 14.46 39.59 -20.72
CA ILE A 455 13.19 38.85 -20.71
C ILE A 455 12.30 39.30 -21.87
N GLN A 456 11.46 38.39 -22.38
CA GLN A 456 10.41 38.74 -23.34
C GLN A 456 9.13 39.09 -22.59
N VAL A 457 8.69 40.35 -22.73
CA VAL A 457 7.46 40.87 -22.14
C VAL A 457 6.76 41.77 -23.14
N LYS A 458 5.50 42.14 -22.87
CA LYS A 458 4.76 43.05 -23.77
C LYS A 458 5.40 44.43 -23.80
N CYS A 459 5.30 45.11 -24.94
CA CYS A 459 5.86 46.44 -25.15
C CYS A 459 5.37 47.47 -24.11
N SER A 460 4.10 47.38 -23.66
CA SER A 460 3.57 48.26 -22.62
C SER A 460 3.93 47.88 -21.18
N GLU A 461 4.50 46.70 -20.93
CA GLU A 461 4.69 46.16 -19.59
C GLU A 461 5.95 46.72 -18.89
N ASP A 462 5.81 47.05 -17.61
CA ASP A 462 6.89 47.53 -16.75
C ASP A 462 7.71 46.36 -16.19
N VAL A 463 8.94 46.25 -16.68
CA VAL A 463 9.86 45.14 -16.41
C VAL A 463 10.35 45.14 -14.96
N ASP A 464 10.44 46.31 -14.34
CA ASP A 464 11.02 46.46 -13.00
C ASP A 464 10.10 45.89 -11.89
N LYS A 465 8.83 45.55 -12.23
CA LYS A 465 7.88 44.89 -11.32
C LYS A 465 7.77 43.36 -11.50
N SER A 466 8.51 42.78 -12.44
CA SER A 466 8.40 41.34 -12.79
C SER A 466 9.42 40.45 -12.04
N ILE A 467 9.01 39.23 -11.68
CA ILE A 467 9.91 38.23 -11.07
C ILE A 467 10.88 37.73 -12.14
N CYS A 468 12.18 37.71 -11.84
CA CYS A 468 13.20 37.29 -12.79
C CYS A 468 13.26 35.75 -12.89
N PRO A 469 12.92 35.12 -14.04
CA PRO A 469 12.89 33.67 -14.18
C PRO A 469 14.27 33.05 -14.42
N THR A 470 15.33 33.85 -14.47
CA THR A 470 16.69 33.32 -14.69
C THR A 470 17.20 32.60 -13.44
N PRO A 471 17.84 31.44 -13.57
CA PRO A 471 18.48 30.75 -12.45
C PRO A 471 19.54 31.62 -11.77
N CYS A 472 19.71 31.45 -10.46
CA CYS A 472 20.77 32.10 -9.72
C CYS A 472 22.16 31.70 -10.29
N THR A 473 23.05 32.68 -10.43
CA THR A 473 24.42 32.47 -10.95
C THR A 473 25.42 32.08 -9.87
N LEU A 474 25.00 32.10 -8.59
CA LEU A 474 25.86 31.77 -7.46
C LEU A 474 26.25 30.29 -7.52
N THR A 475 27.55 30.04 -7.43
CA THR A 475 28.10 28.71 -7.21
C THR A 475 28.22 28.48 -5.70
N LEU A 476 27.55 27.45 -5.20
CA LEU A 476 27.64 27.02 -3.80
C LEU A 476 29.10 26.60 -3.47
N PRO A 477 29.51 26.59 -2.19
CA PRO A 477 30.87 26.19 -1.79
C PRO A 477 31.29 24.80 -2.30
N CYS A 478 30.32 23.93 -2.58
CA CYS A 478 30.52 22.61 -3.17
C CYS A 478 30.81 22.60 -4.69
N GLY A 479 30.86 23.77 -5.34
CA GLY A 479 31.11 23.90 -6.79
C GLY A 479 29.88 23.76 -7.68
N HIS A 480 28.71 23.46 -7.12
CA HIS A 480 27.45 23.37 -7.88
C HIS A 480 26.73 24.71 -7.97
N LYS A 481 26.01 24.94 -9.08
CA LYS A 481 25.15 26.11 -9.24
C LYS A 481 23.95 26.05 -8.28
N CYS A 482 23.57 27.19 -7.73
CA CYS A 482 22.38 27.34 -6.91
C CYS A 482 21.12 26.95 -7.71
N GLN A 483 20.16 26.29 -7.06
CA GLN A 483 18.91 25.83 -7.68
C GLN A 483 17.75 26.84 -7.55
N SER A 484 17.94 27.95 -6.82
CA SER A 484 16.95 29.04 -6.69
C SER A 484 16.95 29.98 -7.91
N LEU A 485 15.87 30.76 -8.07
CA LEU A 485 15.81 31.83 -9.09
C LEU A 485 16.58 33.08 -8.66
N CYS A 486 16.85 33.96 -9.62
CA CYS A 486 17.52 35.23 -9.37
C CYS A 486 16.69 36.08 -8.37
N LYS A 487 17.35 36.50 -7.27
CA LYS A 487 16.81 37.25 -6.12
C LYS A 487 15.97 36.46 -5.10
N GLU A 488 15.79 35.15 -5.28
CA GLU A 488 15.29 34.29 -4.21
C GLU A 488 16.42 33.96 -3.21
N PRO A 489 16.11 33.67 -1.93
CA PRO A 489 17.09 33.17 -0.99
C PRO A 489 17.75 31.89 -1.53
N CYS A 490 19.08 31.86 -1.50
CA CYS A 490 19.86 30.74 -2.05
C CYS A 490 19.73 29.50 -1.15
N THR A 491 19.65 28.32 -1.78
CA THR A 491 19.66 27.03 -1.08
C THR A 491 20.97 26.81 -0.31
N VAL A 492 20.88 26.48 0.98
CA VAL A 492 22.04 26.21 1.85
C VAL A 492 22.57 24.79 1.65
N ASP A 493 21.66 23.80 1.56
CA ASP A 493 22.02 22.39 1.32
C ASP A 493 21.90 22.02 -0.16
N CYS A 494 23.02 21.68 -0.79
CA CYS A 494 23.05 21.33 -2.21
C CYS A 494 22.43 19.95 -2.48
N GLN A 495 21.30 19.91 -3.20
CA GLN A 495 20.57 18.70 -3.56
C GLN A 495 21.04 18.03 -4.87
N VAL A 496 22.06 18.60 -5.54
CA VAL A 496 22.64 17.99 -6.74
C VAL A 496 23.20 16.62 -6.38
N HIS A 497 22.79 15.58 -7.12
CA HIS A 497 23.24 14.22 -6.87
C HIS A 497 24.63 14.00 -7.47
N VAL A 498 25.61 13.72 -6.61
CA VAL A 498 27.00 13.44 -6.98
C VAL A 498 27.32 11.97 -6.79
N ASN A 499 28.23 11.46 -7.63
CA ASN A 499 28.70 10.08 -7.51
C ASN A 499 29.65 9.97 -6.30
N THR A 500 29.40 9.03 -5.41
CA THR A 500 30.35 8.69 -4.34
C THR A 500 31.51 7.86 -4.89
N SER A 501 32.66 7.87 -4.20
CA SER A 501 33.75 6.92 -4.47
C SER A 501 33.39 5.47 -4.11
N SER A 502 32.37 5.29 -3.26
CA SER A 502 31.86 3.99 -2.87
C SER A 502 30.95 3.41 -3.96
N SER A 503 31.24 2.20 -4.39
CA SER A 503 30.30 1.33 -5.09
C SER A 503 29.60 0.42 -4.08
N CYS A 504 28.36 0.03 -4.36
CA CYS A 504 27.73 -1.01 -3.57
C CYS A 504 28.38 -2.38 -3.87
N PRO A 505 28.15 -3.41 -3.05
CA PRO A 505 28.69 -4.76 -3.29
C PRO A 505 28.34 -5.38 -4.65
N GLN A 506 27.33 -4.87 -5.36
CA GLN A 506 26.98 -5.29 -6.73
C GLN A 506 27.67 -4.46 -7.83
N GLY A 507 28.59 -3.56 -7.47
CA GLY A 507 29.33 -2.70 -8.41
C GLY A 507 28.55 -1.47 -8.91
N HIS A 508 27.36 -1.19 -8.37
CA HIS A 508 26.61 0.00 -8.75
C HIS A 508 27.24 1.27 -8.20
N LYS A 509 27.28 2.32 -9.04
CA LYS A 509 27.67 3.66 -8.63
C LYS A 509 26.55 4.28 -7.80
N ILE A 510 26.88 4.65 -6.56
CA ILE A 510 25.93 5.28 -5.64
C ILE A 510 25.96 6.79 -5.89
N LYS A 511 24.77 7.38 -5.92
CA LYS A 511 24.59 8.83 -6.03
C LYS A 511 23.94 9.33 -4.74
N VAL A 512 24.54 10.34 -4.12
CA VAL A 512 23.99 11.00 -2.93
C VAL A 512 23.85 12.50 -3.19
N PRO A 513 22.89 13.19 -2.54
CA PRO A 513 22.87 14.64 -2.52
C PRO A 513 24.22 15.22 -2.07
N CYS A 514 24.68 16.28 -2.73
CA CYS A 514 26.02 16.84 -2.53
C CYS A 514 26.29 17.26 -1.07
N PHE A 515 25.29 17.76 -0.34
CA PHE A 515 25.43 18.10 1.08
C PHE A 515 25.75 16.88 1.98
N LEU A 516 25.50 15.66 1.50
CA LEU A 516 25.82 14.39 2.18
C LEU A 516 27.12 13.75 1.71
N PHE A 517 27.74 14.25 0.63
CA PHE A 517 28.89 13.61 -0.02
C PHE A 517 30.08 13.33 0.92
N ASN A 518 30.38 14.26 1.82
CA ASN A 518 31.44 14.11 2.82
C ASN A 518 30.95 13.57 4.18
N LYS A 519 29.63 13.46 4.37
CA LYS A 519 29.01 13.02 5.64
C LYS A 519 28.74 11.51 5.65
N VAL A 520 28.61 10.90 4.49
CA VAL A 520 28.23 9.50 4.32
C VAL A 520 29.32 8.82 3.49
N SER A 521 29.93 7.77 4.03
CA SER A 521 30.97 7.01 3.33
C SER A 521 30.87 5.51 3.61
N GLY A 522 31.44 4.68 2.72
CA GLY A 522 31.51 3.24 2.92
C GLY A 522 30.14 2.57 2.93
N GLU A 523 29.89 1.70 3.93
CA GLU A 523 28.65 0.90 4.03
C GLU A 523 27.40 1.77 4.22
N GLU A 524 27.55 2.94 4.86
CA GLU A 524 26.44 3.89 5.06
C GLU A 524 25.96 4.51 3.74
N ALA A 525 26.81 4.59 2.71
CA ALA A 525 26.42 5.08 1.40
C ALA A 525 25.51 4.07 0.66
N TRP A 526 25.61 2.79 1.00
CA TRP A 526 24.95 1.71 0.28
C TRP A 526 23.41 1.77 0.36
N GLN A 527 22.86 2.44 1.37
CA GLN A 527 21.42 2.68 1.51
C GLN A 527 20.85 3.57 0.39
N PHE A 528 21.69 4.39 -0.25
CA PHE A 528 21.28 5.30 -1.33
C PHE A 528 21.37 4.67 -2.73
N CYS A 529 21.64 3.37 -2.82
CA CYS A 529 21.72 2.67 -4.11
C CYS A 529 20.33 2.34 -4.69
N LEU A 530 19.82 3.21 -5.57
CA LEU A 530 18.48 3.10 -6.18
C LEU A 530 18.41 2.27 -7.47
N GLN A 531 19.50 1.59 -7.86
CA GLN A 531 19.47 0.72 -9.05
C GLN A 531 18.45 -0.41 -8.89
N PRO A 532 17.59 -0.68 -9.89
CA PRO A 532 16.62 -1.76 -9.83
C PRO A 532 17.32 -3.11 -9.68
N CYS A 533 16.79 -3.98 -8.84
CA CYS A 533 17.40 -5.29 -8.57
C CYS A 533 17.26 -6.22 -9.78
N SER A 534 16.07 -6.28 -10.39
CA SER A 534 15.76 -7.03 -11.61
C SER A 534 16.22 -8.50 -11.65
N THR A 535 16.51 -9.10 -10.50
CA THR A 535 16.93 -10.50 -10.39
C THR A 535 15.73 -11.42 -10.55
N LEU A 536 15.90 -12.51 -11.30
CA LEU A 536 14.86 -13.52 -11.45
C LEU A 536 14.74 -14.36 -10.18
N LEU A 537 13.57 -14.36 -9.55
CA LEU A 537 13.27 -15.09 -8.32
C LEU A 537 12.85 -16.54 -8.63
N ASP A 538 12.86 -17.42 -7.62
CA ASP A 538 12.45 -18.84 -7.75
C ASP A 538 11.00 -19.03 -8.24
N CYS A 539 10.16 -18.02 -8.01
CA CYS A 539 8.79 -17.94 -8.52
C CYS A 539 8.70 -17.55 -10.01
N LYS A 540 9.84 -17.39 -10.70
CA LYS A 540 10.00 -16.91 -12.09
C LYS A 540 9.55 -15.47 -12.36
N HIS A 541 9.38 -14.67 -11.31
CA HIS A 541 9.15 -13.22 -11.44
C HIS A 541 10.43 -12.44 -11.18
N TYR A 542 10.56 -11.26 -11.80
CA TYR A 542 11.64 -10.33 -11.51
C TYR A 542 11.39 -9.60 -10.19
N CYS A 543 12.46 -9.43 -9.40
CA CYS A 543 12.45 -8.65 -8.17
C CYS A 543 12.11 -7.17 -8.46
N GLU A 544 11.08 -6.65 -7.81
CA GLU A 544 10.63 -5.25 -7.95
C GLU A 544 11.36 -4.28 -7.01
N GLY A 545 12.22 -4.79 -6.13
CA GLY A 545 13.02 -3.96 -5.23
C GLY A 545 14.17 -3.26 -5.96
N ASN A 546 14.79 -2.32 -5.26
CA ASN A 546 16.06 -1.72 -5.67
C ASN A 546 17.22 -2.35 -4.87
N CYS A 547 18.45 -1.98 -5.24
CA CYS A 547 19.67 -2.58 -4.71
C CYS A 547 19.82 -2.40 -3.19
N SER A 548 19.42 -1.24 -2.63
CA SER A 548 19.45 -1.03 -1.18
C SER A 548 18.40 -1.87 -0.43
N LEU A 549 17.17 -1.92 -0.93
CA LEU A 549 16.09 -2.76 -0.36
C LEU A 549 16.40 -4.26 -0.46
N CYS A 550 17.14 -4.65 -1.49
CA CYS A 550 17.54 -6.05 -1.69
C CYS A 550 18.88 -6.40 -1.03
N LEU A 551 19.33 -5.60 -0.06
CA LEU A 551 20.62 -5.76 0.64
C LEU A 551 21.77 -6.11 -0.32
N HIS A 552 21.81 -5.38 -1.43
CA HIS A 552 22.82 -5.52 -2.47
C HIS A 552 22.87 -6.92 -3.06
N GLY A 553 21.70 -7.51 -3.31
CA GLY A 553 21.55 -8.80 -4.00
C GLY A 553 21.65 -10.02 -3.06
N ARG A 554 21.75 -9.80 -1.75
CA ARG A 554 21.80 -10.88 -0.76
C ARG A 554 20.41 -11.39 -0.35
N VAL A 555 19.41 -10.52 -0.38
CA VAL A 555 18.03 -10.84 -0.03
C VAL A 555 17.11 -10.10 -0.97
N HIS A 556 16.17 -10.77 -1.62
CA HIS A 556 15.21 -10.09 -2.49
C HIS A 556 13.90 -9.81 -1.76
N VAL A 557 13.26 -8.68 -2.10
CA VAL A 557 11.90 -8.40 -1.62
C VAL A 557 10.94 -9.50 -2.06
N THR A 558 10.01 -9.86 -1.18
CA THR A 558 9.06 -10.95 -1.43
C THR A 558 8.20 -10.64 -2.64
N CYS A 559 8.14 -11.59 -3.58
CA CYS A 559 7.25 -11.46 -4.73
C CYS A 559 5.79 -11.55 -4.27
N ARG A 560 4.99 -10.51 -4.57
CA ARG A 560 3.53 -10.48 -4.33
C ARG A 560 2.70 -10.80 -5.57
N LYS A 561 3.34 -11.10 -6.71
CA LYS A 561 2.65 -11.48 -7.94
C LYS A 561 2.07 -12.89 -7.80
N LYS A 562 0.86 -13.08 -8.29
CA LYS A 562 0.21 -14.40 -8.34
C LYS A 562 1.10 -15.37 -9.12
N CYS A 563 1.53 -16.46 -8.48
CA CYS A 563 2.36 -17.48 -9.10
C CYS A 563 1.46 -18.56 -9.71
N GLU A 564 1.74 -18.99 -10.94
CA GLU A 564 1.01 -20.12 -11.57
C GLU A 564 1.74 -21.47 -11.40
N LYS A 565 2.78 -21.50 -10.55
CA LYS A 565 3.67 -22.64 -10.39
C LYS A 565 3.02 -23.67 -9.48
N ARG A 566 2.52 -24.74 -10.10
CA ARG A 566 1.92 -25.89 -9.40
C ARG A 566 2.96 -26.50 -8.43
N LEU A 567 2.66 -26.48 -7.14
CA LEU A 567 3.48 -27.07 -6.09
C LEU A 567 3.52 -28.59 -6.23
N VAL A 568 4.54 -29.24 -5.65
CA VAL A 568 4.69 -30.70 -5.67
C VAL A 568 3.48 -31.42 -5.05
N CYS A 569 2.72 -30.73 -4.21
CA CYS A 569 1.45 -31.19 -3.64
C CYS A 569 0.21 -30.99 -4.54
N GLY A 570 0.37 -30.52 -5.78
CA GLY A 570 -0.71 -30.40 -6.76
C GLY A 570 -1.52 -29.09 -6.73
N HIS A 571 -1.33 -28.24 -5.72
CA HIS A 571 -1.99 -26.92 -5.62
C HIS A 571 -1.29 -25.85 -6.47
N LYS A 572 -2.07 -24.88 -6.99
CA LYS A 572 -1.56 -23.73 -7.76
C LYS A 572 -1.08 -22.61 -6.86
#